data_AF-A0A1V5KKY5-F1
#
_entry.id   AF-A0A1V5KKY5-F1
#
_cell.length_a   1.000
_cell.length_b   1.000
_cell.length_c   1.000
_cell.angle_alpha   90.00
_cell.angle_beta   90.00
_cell.angle_gamma   90.00
#
_symmetry.space_group_name_H-M   'P 1'
#
loop_
_entity.id
_entity.type
_entity.pdbx_description
1 polymer ?
#
loop_
_entity_poly.entity_id
_entity_poly.type
_entity_poly.pdbx_seq_one_letter_code
_entity_poly.pdbx_strand_id
1 'polypeptide(L)'
;MPHWEAIARWLEALQVGTTGDELYRAAMDVIGDERFGVFLNPGHAVGMDEWTNSCVYAGSEIAIHSGSSIQTDIIASSPDEVMVSICEDTVVVADAELRAELQRLYPDVYRRVQRRRAMMRETLGIRVSDDVLPLTALVGVMFPYMLDTTRVYALEN
;
A
#
# COMPACT_ATOMS: atom_id res chain seq x y z
N MET A 1 -2.89 -14.10 -6.07
CA MET A 1 -4.34 -13.85 -5.82
C MET A 1 -4.62 -12.41 -6.25
N PRO A 2 -5.64 -12.15 -7.10
CA PRO A 2 -5.84 -10.82 -7.70
C PRO A 2 -5.92 -9.67 -6.69
N HIS A 3 -6.62 -9.87 -5.57
CA HIS A 3 -6.74 -8.83 -4.52
C HIS A 3 -5.37 -8.45 -3.91
N TRP A 4 -4.52 -9.44 -3.60
CA TRP A 4 -3.17 -9.16 -3.09
C TRP A 4 -2.27 -8.53 -4.17
N GLU A 5 -2.42 -8.95 -5.43
CA GLU A 5 -1.70 -8.33 -6.53
C GLU A 5 -2.08 -6.85 -6.68
N ALA A 6 -3.37 -6.48 -6.56
CA ALA A 6 -3.81 -5.10 -6.57
C ALA A 6 -3.13 -4.26 -5.47
N ILE A 7 -2.98 -4.81 -4.26
CA ILE A 7 -2.26 -4.16 -3.16
C ILE A 7 -0.78 -3.97 -3.51
N ALA A 8 -0.13 -5.01 -4.04
CA ALA A 8 1.26 -4.93 -4.45
C ALA A 8 1.47 -3.85 -5.54
N ARG A 9 0.61 -3.81 -6.56
CA ARG A 9 0.66 -2.78 -7.62
C ARG A 9 0.42 -1.38 -7.11
N TRP A 10 -0.54 -1.21 -6.19
CA TRP A 10 -0.78 0.07 -5.54
C TRP A 10 0.45 0.56 -4.77
N LEU A 11 1.10 -0.33 -4.01
CA LEU A 11 2.33 -0.02 -3.27
C LEU A 11 3.54 0.26 -4.19
N GLU A 12 3.63 -0.40 -5.34
CA GLU A 12 4.64 -0.11 -6.37
C GLU A 12 4.41 1.27 -7.03
N ALA A 13 3.15 1.67 -7.22
CA ALA A 13 2.79 2.95 -7.84
C ALA A 13 2.99 4.15 -6.90
N LEU A 14 2.96 3.94 -5.58
CA LEU A 14 3.08 5.00 -4.58
C LEU A 14 4.49 5.61 -4.53
N GLN A 15 4.57 6.91 -4.79
CA GLN A 15 5.76 7.75 -4.62
C GLN A 15 5.32 9.22 -4.47
N VAL A 16 6.26 10.11 -4.15
CA VAL A 16 5.98 11.55 -4.18
C VAL A 16 5.58 11.94 -5.60
N GLY A 17 4.46 12.66 -5.74
CA GLY A 17 3.95 13.13 -7.01
C GLY A 17 2.98 12.19 -7.72
N THR A 18 2.87 10.91 -7.31
CA THR A 18 1.82 10.02 -7.85
C THR A 18 0.46 10.64 -7.63
N THR A 19 -0.36 10.68 -8.67
CA THR A 19 -1.74 11.16 -8.59
C THR A 19 -2.66 10.08 -8.00
N GLY A 20 -3.78 10.53 -7.44
CA GLY A 20 -4.82 9.63 -6.98
C GLY A 20 -5.36 8.70 -8.06
N ASP A 21 -5.45 9.16 -9.31
CA ASP A 21 -5.89 8.36 -10.45
C ASP A 21 -4.88 7.25 -10.81
N GLU A 22 -3.57 7.52 -10.72
CA GLU A 22 -2.54 6.50 -10.92
C GLU A 22 -2.63 5.39 -9.87
N LEU A 23 -2.84 5.73 -8.59
CA LEU A 23 -3.06 4.76 -7.52
C LEU A 23 -4.37 3.98 -7.72
N TYR A 24 -5.44 4.68 -8.12
CA TYR A 24 -6.73 4.08 -8.41
C TYR A 24 -6.61 3.05 -9.53
N ARG A 25 -5.99 3.40 -10.66
CA ARG A 25 -5.75 2.49 -11.79
C ARG A 25 -4.87 1.31 -11.39
N ALA A 26 -3.80 1.53 -10.61
CA ALA A 26 -2.91 0.45 -10.16
C ALA A 26 -3.67 -0.69 -9.44
N ALA A 27 -4.72 -0.36 -8.68
CA ALA A 27 -5.60 -1.37 -8.09
C ALA A 27 -6.69 -1.86 -9.06
N MET A 28 -7.42 -0.94 -9.69
CA MET A 28 -8.63 -1.26 -10.46
C MET A 28 -8.34 -1.95 -11.80
N ASP A 29 -7.14 -1.81 -12.36
CA ASP A 29 -6.73 -2.59 -13.53
C ASP A 29 -6.61 -4.09 -13.21
N VAL A 30 -6.48 -4.46 -11.93
CA VAL A 30 -6.41 -5.84 -11.46
C VAL A 30 -7.76 -6.36 -10.96
N ILE A 31 -8.47 -5.55 -10.17
CA ILE A 31 -9.69 -5.96 -9.45
C ILE A 31 -10.93 -5.07 -9.73
N GLY A 32 -10.93 -4.28 -10.80
CA GLY A 32 -12.04 -3.37 -11.11
C GLY A 32 -13.29 -4.02 -11.71
N ASP A 33 -13.22 -5.32 -12.04
CA ASP A 33 -14.38 -6.08 -12.51
C ASP A 33 -15.44 -6.21 -11.39
N GLU A 34 -16.72 -6.10 -11.76
CA GLU A 34 -17.86 -6.15 -10.83
C GLU A 34 -17.85 -7.39 -9.92
N ARG A 35 -17.27 -8.51 -10.37
CA ARG A 35 -17.15 -9.74 -9.57
C ARG A 35 -16.35 -9.58 -8.27
N PHE A 36 -15.48 -8.56 -8.20
CA PHE A 36 -14.68 -8.28 -7.00
C PHE A 36 -15.39 -7.33 -6.04
N GLY A 37 -16.46 -6.65 -6.46
CA GLY A 37 -17.29 -5.79 -5.62
C GLY A 37 -16.50 -4.74 -4.85
N VAL A 38 -15.60 -4.02 -5.51
CA VAL A 38 -14.86 -2.90 -4.92
C VAL A 38 -15.76 -1.66 -4.94
N PHE A 39 -16.26 -1.25 -3.77
CA PHE A 39 -17.21 -0.13 -3.64
C PHE A 39 -16.60 1.14 -3.04
N LEU A 40 -15.52 1.00 -2.26
CA LEU A 40 -14.83 2.11 -1.61
C LEU A 40 -13.61 2.53 -2.42
N ASN A 41 -13.14 3.75 -2.16
CA ASN A 41 -11.87 4.22 -2.73
C ASN A 41 -10.73 3.31 -2.27
N PRO A 42 -9.85 2.81 -3.16
CA PRO A 42 -8.77 1.90 -2.81
C PRO A 42 -7.62 2.68 -2.15
N GLY A 43 -7.85 3.13 -0.92
CA GLY A 43 -6.91 3.88 -0.09
C GLY A 43 -7.37 5.29 0.25
N HIS A 44 -6.86 5.78 1.39
CA HIS A 44 -7.21 7.08 1.95
C HIS A 44 -6.09 7.64 2.83
N ALA A 45 -6.15 8.95 3.09
CA ALA A 45 -5.30 9.57 4.09
C ALA A 45 -5.73 9.13 5.50
N VAL A 46 -4.75 8.93 6.36
CA VAL A 46 -4.93 8.52 7.76
C VAL A 46 -4.06 9.39 8.66
N GLY A 47 -4.55 9.71 9.86
CA GLY A 47 -3.83 10.54 10.82
C GLY A 47 -4.43 10.43 12.21
N MET A 48 -4.97 11.54 12.73
CA MET A 48 -5.68 11.52 14.01
C MET A 48 -7.04 10.81 13.89
N ASP A 49 -7.70 10.99 12.74
CA ASP A 49 -8.85 10.20 12.33
C ASP A 49 -8.38 9.03 11.44
N GLU A 50 -9.11 7.91 11.50
CA GLU A 50 -8.82 6.72 10.71
C GLU A 50 -8.97 7.01 9.20
N TRP A 51 -10.11 7.56 8.79
CA TRP A 51 -10.32 8.06 7.43
C TRP A 51 -10.59 9.56 7.43
N THR A 52 -9.60 10.37 7.02
CA THR A 52 -9.78 11.83 6.90
C THR A 52 -10.40 12.23 5.55
N ASN A 53 -9.79 11.77 4.46
CA ASN A 53 -10.23 12.00 3.09
C ASN A 53 -9.51 11.01 2.16
N SER A 54 -10.03 10.80 0.96
CA SER A 54 -9.35 9.99 -0.04
C SER A 54 -9.12 10.80 -1.31
N CYS A 55 -7.87 10.82 -1.78
CA CYS A 55 -7.51 11.28 -3.11
C CYS A 55 -7.55 10.15 -4.14
N VAL A 56 -7.73 8.89 -3.75
CA VAL A 56 -7.63 7.73 -4.65
C VAL A 56 -8.98 7.41 -5.27
N TYR A 57 -9.29 8.06 -6.38
CA TYR A 57 -10.52 7.84 -7.16
C TYR A 57 -10.26 8.09 -8.65
N ALA A 58 -11.13 7.56 -9.50
CA ALA A 58 -11.02 7.71 -10.95
C ALA A 58 -10.95 9.19 -11.38
N GLY A 59 -9.91 9.55 -12.12
CA GLY A 59 -9.69 10.92 -12.61
C GLY A 59 -9.20 11.91 -11.54
N SER A 60 -8.76 11.45 -10.37
CA SER A 60 -8.14 12.32 -9.36
C SER A 60 -6.77 12.85 -9.81
N GLU A 61 -6.68 14.17 -10.00
CA GLU A 61 -5.43 14.87 -10.30
C GLU A 61 -4.64 15.26 -9.04
N ILE A 62 -5.13 14.89 -7.85
CA ILE A 62 -4.49 15.24 -6.57
C ILE A 62 -3.23 14.39 -6.41
N ALA A 63 -2.07 15.04 -6.38
CA ALA A 63 -0.79 14.39 -6.16
C ALA A 63 -0.54 14.04 -4.67
N ILE A 64 0.13 12.93 -4.42
CA ILE A 64 0.65 12.58 -3.10
C ILE A 64 1.87 13.44 -2.79
N HIS A 65 1.88 14.05 -1.61
CA HIS A 65 2.94 14.94 -1.17
C HIS A 65 3.87 14.27 -0.16
N SER A 66 5.09 14.77 -0.06
CA SER A 66 6.00 14.42 1.03
C SER A 66 5.36 14.77 2.37
N GLY A 67 5.48 13.88 3.36
CA GLY A 67 4.83 13.97 4.66
C GLY A 67 3.43 13.36 4.72
N SER A 68 2.85 12.91 3.60
CA SER A 68 1.54 12.25 3.60
C SER A 68 1.59 10.90 4.32
N SER A 69 0.59 10.64 5.17
CA SER A 69 0.31 9.34 5.75
C SER A 69 -0.93 8.76 5.05
N ILE A 70 -0.76 7.62 4.40
CA ILE A 70 -1.77 7.02 3.53
C ILE A 70 -1.89 5.52 3.81
N GLN A 71 -3.11 5.02 3.76
CA GLN A 71 -3.40 3.60 3.93
C GLN A 71 -3.69 2.98 2.56
N THR A 72 -2.97 1.91 2.24
CA THR A 72 -3.49 0.89 1.31
C THR A 72 -4.68 0.27 2.01
N ASP A 73 -5.89 0.68 1.69
CA ASP A 73 -7.13 0.06 2.17
C ASP A 73 -7.94 -0.36 0.94
N ILE A 74 -7.93 -1.66 0.65
CA ILE A 74 -8.57 -2.23 -0.52
C ILE A 74 -9.47 -3.37 -0.05
N ILE A 75 -10.78 -3.14 -0.11
CA ILE A 75 -11.80 -4.10 0.28
C ILE A 75 -12.46 -4.63 -0.99
N ALA A 76 -12.23 -5.92 -1.27
CA ALA A 76 -12.94 -6.64 -2.33
C ALA A 76 -13.94 -7.60 -1.69
N SER A 77 -15.23 -7.41 -2.00
CA SER A 77 -16.33 -8.15 -1.41
C SER A 77 -17.31 -8.60 -2.49
N SER A 78 -17.32 -9.90 -2.77
CA SER A 78 -18.31 -10.52 -3.65
C SER A 78 -19.63 -10.75 -2.89
N PRO A 79 -20.79 -10.78 -3.59
CA PRO A 79 -22.04 -11.31 -3.04
C PRO A 79 -21.95 -12.78 -2.57
N ASP A 80 -20.89 -13.50 -2.95
CA ASP A 80 -20.55 -14.81 -2.42
C ASP A 80 -19.85 -14.66 -1.05
N GLU A 81 -20.53 -15.09 0.01
CA GLU A 81 -20.12 -14.90 1.41
C GLU A 81 -18.75 -15.51 1.75
N VAL A 82 -18.22 -16.41 0.92
CA VAL A 82 -16.87 -17.00 1.10
C VAL A 82 -15.76 -16.25 0.36
N MET A 83 -16.08 -15.24 -0.43
CA MET A 83 -15.15 -14.50 -1.29
C MET A 83 -14.97 -13.04 -0.82
N VAL A 84 -14.50 -12.88 0.41
CA VAL A 84 -14.12 -11.58 0.99
C VAL A 84 -12.63 -11.56 1.26
N SER A 85 -11.96 -10.49 0.84
CA SER A 85 -10.53 -10.29 1.10
C SER A 85 -10.24 -8.85 1.47
N ILE A 86 -9.50 -8.69 2.56
CA ILE A 86 -9.08 -7.41 3.12
C ILE A 86 -7.60 -7.55 3.47
N CYS A 87 -6.80 -6.57 3.06
CA CYS A 87 -5.42 -6.44 3.50
C CYS A 87 -5.09 -4.97 3.43
N GLU A 88 -4.74 -4.43 4.59
CA GLU A 88 -4.62 -3.00 4.80
C GLU A 88 -3.35 -2.69 5.57
N ASP A 89 -2.68 -1.61 5.19
CA ASP A 89 -1.53 -1.11 5.92
C ASP A 89 -1.32 0.38 5.67
N THR A 90 -0.79 1.06 6.68
CA THR A 90 -0.41 2.47 6.61
C THR A 90 1.07 2.62 6.25
N VAL A 91 1.35 3.54 5.32
CA VAL A 91 2.69 3.98 4.98
C VAL A 91 2.78 5.51 5.03
N VAL A 92 3.98 6.03 5.27
CA VAL A 92 4.27 7.45 5.12
C VAL A 92 5.07 7.67 3.84
N VAL A 93 4.77 8.73 3.10
CA VAL A 93 5.52 9.13 1.90
C VAL A 93 6.46 10.27 2.27
N ALA A 94 7.73 10.15 1.91
CA ALA A 94 8.76 11.12 2.23
C ALA A 94 9.75 11.27 1.07
N ASP A 95 9.92 12.50 0.59
CA ASP A 95 10.95 12.84 -0.38
C ASP A 95 12.37 12.63 0.18
N ALA A 96 13.38 12.92 -0.65
CA ALA A 96 14.78 12.77 -0.27
C ALA A 96 15.19 13.66 0.92
N GLU A 97 14.64 14.86 1.06
CA GLU A 97 14.97 15.80 2.13
C GLU A 97 14.43 15.30 3.47
N LEU A 98 13.14 14.94 3.51
CA LEU A 98 12.50 14.41 4.71
C LEU A 98 13.12 13.07 5.13
N ARG A 99 13.52 12.22 4.18
CA ARG A 99 14.27 10.99 4.47
C ARG A 99 15.64 11.26 5.07
N ALA A 100 16.37 12.26 4.57
CA ALA A 100 17.66 12.65 5.11
C ALA A 100 17.52 13.22 6.53
N GLU A 101 16.49 14.01 6.79
CA GLU A 101 16.18 14.51 8.13
C GLU A 101 15.83 13.36 9.10
N LEU A 102 14.99 12.42 8.68
CA LEU A 102 14.64 11.24 9.46
C LEU A 102 15.90 10.41 9.82
N GLN A 103 16.80 10.22 8.87
CA GLN A 103 18.07 9.52 9.09
C GLN A 103 18.95 10.23 10.12
N ARG A 104 19.03 11.57 10.04
CA ARG A 104 19.86 12.39 10.94
C ARG A 104 19.30 12.45 12.36
N LEU A 105 17.99 12.67 12.50
CA LEU A 105 17.34 12.86 13.80
C LEU A 105 16.98 11.54 14.48
N TYR A 106 16.58 10.52 13.71
CA TYR A 106 16.06 9.26 14.22
C TYR A 106 16.68 8.05 13.48
N PRO A 107 18.01 7.85 13.56
CA PRO A 107 18.73 6.85 12.78
C PRO A 107 18.22 5.42 12.99
N ASP A 108 17.74 5.09 14.19
CA ASP A 108 17.18 3.75 14.48
C ASP A 108 15.81 3.53 13.82
N VAL A 109 14.98 4.58 13.70
CA VAL A 109 13.72 4.52 12.96
C VAL A 109 14.02 4.31 11.48
N TYR A 110 14.92 5.12 10.93
CA TYR A 110 15.36 5.01 9.55
C TYR A 110 15.89 3.61 9.23
N ARG A 111 16.73 3.02 10.10
CA ARG A 111 17.24 1.65 9.93
C ARG A 111 16.11 0.61 9.88
N ARG A 112 15.06 0.74 10.70
CA ARG A 112 13.89 -0.16 10.63
C ARG A 112 13.13 -0.01 9.31
N VAL A 113 12.91 1.22 8.86
CA VAL A 113 12.28 1.51 7.57
C VAL A 113 13.05 0.86 6.43
N GLN A 114 14.39 1.01 6.39
CA GLN A 114 15.22 0.40 5.37
C GLN A 114 15.14 -1.13 5.36
N ARG A 115 15.19 -1.77 6.55
CA ARG A 115 15.04 -3.23 6.65
C ARG A 115 13.68 -3.74 6.15
N ARG A 116 12.61 -3.00 6.43
CA ARG A 116 11.25 -3.35 5.98
C ARG A 116 11.10 -3.17 4.49
N ARG A 117 11.62 -2.06 3.94
CA ARG A 117 11.66 -1.83 2.49
C ARG A 117 12.44 -2.92 1.75
N ALA A 118 13.58 -3.33 2.31
CA ALA A 118 14.36 -4.45 1.78
C ALA A 118 13.53 -5.73 1.78
N MET A 119 12.85 -6.06 2.88
CA MET A 119 11.96 -7.23 2.94
C MET A 119 10.82 -7.16 1.90
N MET A 120 10.19 -6.00 1.71
CA MET A 120 9.15 -5.84 0.67
C MET A 120 9.71 -6.13 -0.73
N ARG A 121 10.90 -5.62 -1.06
CA ARG A 121 11.53 -5.80 -2.37
C ARG A 121 12.07 -7.22 -2.58
N GLU A 122 12.78 -7.75 -1.58
CA GLU A 122 13.57 -8.98 -1.68
C GLU A 122 12.76 -10.23 -1.35
N THR A 123 11.74 -10.13 -0.50
CA THR A 123 10.90 -11.26 -0.08
C THR A 123 9.52 -11.21 -0.72
N LEU A 124 8.83 -10.07 -0.69
CA LEU A 124 7.48 -9.95 -1.27
C LEU A 124 7.51 -9.65 -2.78
N GLY A 125 8.67 -9.28 -3.33
CA GLY A 125 8.81 -8.87 -4.73
C GLY A 125 8.16 -7.53 -5.06
N ILE A 126 7.69 -6.77 -4.06
CA ILE A 126 7.03 -5.48 -4.24
C ILE A 126 8.11 -4.40 -4.37
N ARG A 127 8.27 -3.85 -5.58
CA ARG A 127 9.30 -2.83 -5.86
C ARG A 127 8.87 -1.43 -5.44
N VAL A 128 8.58 -1.28 -4.14
CA VAL A 128 8.18 0.01 -3.56
C VAL A 128 9.22 1.10 -3.79
N SER A 129 8.75 2.33 -4.03
CA SER A 129 9.61 3.50 -4.18
C SER A 129 10.45 3.75 -2.92
N ASP A 130 11.56 4.45 -3.13
CA ASP A 130 12.40 4.92 -2.04
C ASP A 130 11.73 5.98 -1.18
N ASP A 131 10.63 6.57 -1.64
CA ASP A 131 9.86 7.55 -0.89
C ASP A 131 8.88 6.92 0.10
N VAL A 132 8.57 5.63 -0.05
CA VAL A 132 7.63 4.92 0.83
C VAL A 132 8.35 4.47 2.12
N LEU A 133 7.83 4.92 3.26
CA LEU A 133 8.31 4.57 4.60
C LEU A 133 7.39 3.53 5.25
N PRO A 134 7.69 2.22 5.14
CA PRO A 134 6.97 1.19 5.88
C PRO A 134 7.21 1.30 7.40
N LEU A 135 6.15 1.68 8.13
CA LEU A 135 6.20 1.85 9.59
C LEU A 135 5.87 0.57 10.37
N THR A 136 5.35 -0.45 9.69
CA THR A 136 5.11 -1.80 10.22
C THR A 136 5.97 -2.82 9.46
N ALA A 137 6.14 -4.02 10.01
CA ALA A 137 6.75 -5.14 9.27
C ALA A 137 5.72 -5.93 8.45
N LEU A 138 4.46 -5.49 8.46
CA LEU A 138 3.33 -6.18 7.85
C LEU A 138 2.89 -5.56 6.53
N VAL A 139 3.43 -4.39 6.14
CA VAL A 139 3.09 -3.73 4.88
C VAL A 139 3.18 -4.68 3.70
N GLY A 140 2.03 -4.95 3.07
CA GLY A 140 1.89 -5.86 1.92
C GLY A 140 1.86 -7.35 2.28
N VAL A 141 1.79 -7.69 3.56
CA VAL A 141 1.75 -9.08 4.05
C VAL A 141 0.32 -9.48 4.38
N MET A 142 -0.19 -10.47 3.66
CA MET A 142 -1.49 -11.06 3.91
C MET A 142 -1.33 -12.45 4.54
N PHE A 143 -1.72 -12.58 5.81
CA PHE A 143 -1.68 -13.84 6.56
C PHE A 143 -3.09 -14.40 6.80
N PRO A 144 -3.22 -15.73 7.00
CA PRO A 144 -2.34 -16.81 6.54
C PRO A 144 -2.76 -17.33 5.16
N TYR A 145 -1.81 -17.73 4.32
CA TYR A 145 -2.12 -18.43 3.06
C TYR A 145 -2.73 -19.80 3.37
N MET A 146 -4.04 -19.95 3.23
CA MET A 146 -4.76 -21.20 3.54
C MET A 146 -4.40 -21.78 4.92
N LEU A 147 -4.34 -20.92 5.96
CA LEU A 147 -3.98 -21.28 7.33
C LEU A 147 -2.51 -21.67 7.57
N ASP A 148 -1.64 -21.59 6.54
CA ASP A 148 -0.20 -21.76 6.70
C ASP A 148 0.45 -20.43 7.15
N THR A 149 0.89 -20.38 8.40
CA THR A 149 1.56 -19.22 9.00
C THR A 149 3.02 -19.08 8.58
N THR A 150 3.56 -20.06 7.84
CA THR A 150 4.94 -20.05 7.32
C THR A 150 5.04 -19.53 5.89
N ARG A 151 3.90 -19.20 5.26
CA ARG A 151 3.81 -18.75 3.87
C ARG A 151 3.13 -17.40 3.76
N VAL A 152 3.63 -16.61 2.82
CA VAL A 152 3.09 -15.29 2.43
C VAL A 152 3.05 -15.20 0.91
N TYR A 153 2.21 -14.32 0.37
CA TYR A 153 2.23 -14.00 -1.05
C TYR A 153 3.48 -13.19 -1.43
N ALA A 154 3.97 -13.39 -2.65
CA ALA A 154 5.05 -12.63 -3.25
C ALA A 154 4.80 -12.51 -4.78
N LEU A 155 5.30 -11.43 -5.39
CA LEU A 155 5.33 -11.29 -6.85
C LEU A 155 6.47 -12.15 -7.42
N GLU A 156 6.20 -12.87 -8.50
CA GLU A 156 7.26 -13.49 -9.30
C GLU A 156 8.01 -12.37 -10.06
N ASN A 157 9.32 -12.29 -9.86
CA ASN A 157 10.22 -11.36 -10.54
C ASN A 157 11.01 -12.05 -11.65
#